data_AF-A0A7X6NVG4-F1
#
_entry.id   AF-A0A7X6NVG4-F1
#
_cell.length_a   1.000
_cell.length_b   1.000
_cell.length_c   1.000
_cell.angle_alpha   90.00
_cell.angle_beta   90.00
_cell.angle_gamma   90.00
#
_symmetry.space_group_name_H-M   'P 1'
#
loop_
_entity.id
_entity.type
_entity.pdbx_description
1 polymer ?
#
loop_
_entity_poly.entity_id
_entity_poly.type
_entity_poly.pdbx_seq_one_letter_code
_entity_poly.pdbx_strand_id
1 'polypeptide(L)'
;MAVSSADEYHSARWPQFGSEGVGAPYIRRLIDFLNARLHMADHRALLLLKSMMVSELPSDLHASATEAVLGFRYSMLEAGNDLMTLWAESHQVTAGVAEYLAGQLFPDRIFSNDGRSGARHQRAAHAQLTIWLSDRFRFGFSEWLSSTYLAYDLAALALLVDHAADESLVERAKMVMDIALLDVALHSFHGRFAPSMGRAHVEQIMSPESAEIIPIWQAAFGQTPQLDVEKLTSLFITAERYQVPAAIRELATELPVRRVLSTHGLDATEVRDELRRHPFHPRSQSLDLVRFWWGQQAVTTPETIVDSARAMRIFGLQDSRILAPMRPYLRMPSLMLLSTLRTLNPITSGKALN
;
A
#
# COMPACT_ATOMS: atom_id res chain seq x y z
N MET A 1 -32.33 22.06 3.87
CA MET A 1 -31.65 22.69 2.71
C MET A 1 -31.61 21.65 1.63
N ALA A 2 -32.07 22.00 0.42
CA ALA A 2 -32.09 21.09 -0.71
C ALA A 2 -30.67 20.60 -0.99
N VAL A 3 -30.52 19.29 -1.17
CA VAL A 3 -29.34 18.66 -1.77
C VAL A 3 -29.12 19.39 -3.08
N SER A 4 -28.08 20.23 -3.11
CA SER A 4 -27.57 20.83 -4.35
C SER A 4 -27.41 19.69 -5.36
N SER A 5 -27.83 19.93 -6.60
CA SER A 5 -27.54 19.04 -7.72
C SER A 5 -26.13 18.51 -7.61
N ALA A 6 -25.97 17.23 -7.93
CA ALA A 6 -24.68 16.59 -8.15
C ALA A 6 -23.98 17.29 -9.33
N ASP A 7 -23.48 18.50 -9.09
CA ASP A 7 -22.66 19.24 -10.00
C ASP A 7 -21.36 18.44 -10.13
N GLU A 8 -20.99 18.19 -11.37
CA GLU A 8 -19.84 17.42 -11.80
C GLU A 8 -18.57 17.92 -11.08
N TYR A 9 -18.19 17.26 -10.00
CA TYR A 9 -16.84 17.37 -9.47
C TYR A 9 -15.91 16.77 -10.52
N HIS A 10 -15.37 17.62 -11.39
CA HIS A 10 -14.31 17.22 -12.29
C HIS A 10 -13.09 16.84 -11.44
N SER A 11 -12.76 15.54 -11.41
CA SER A 11 -11.46 15.10 -10.92
C SER A 11 -10.38 15.81 -11.73
N ALA A 12 -9.33 16.27 -11.05
CA ALA A 12 -8.19 16.85 -11.75
C ALA A 12 -7.64 15.79 -12.71
N ARG A 13 -7.23 16.15 -13.92
CA ARG A 13 -6.63 15.18 -14.83
C ARG A 13 -5.14 15.06 -14.57
N TRP A 14 -4.59 13.87 -14.78
CA TRP A 14 -3.14 13.70 -14.77
C TRP A 14 -2.50 14.57 -15.87
N PRO A 15 -1.45 15.36 -15.57
CA PRO A 15 -0.88 16.26 -16.57
C PRO A 15 -0.15 15.50 -17.69
N GLN A 16 -0.29 15.99 -18.92
CA GLN A 16 0.38 15.44 -20.09
C GLN A 16 1.88 15.73 -20.07
N PHE A 17 2.69 14.88 -20.72
CA PHE A 17 4.12 15.12 -20.78
C PHE A 17 4.44 16.48 -21.42
N GLY A 18 5.36 17.23 -20.81
CA GLY A 18 5.75 18.57 -21.26
C GLY A 18 4.90 19.70 -20.67
N SER A 19 3.83 19.40 -19.94
CA SER A 19 3.15 20.40 -19.10
C SER A 19 3.96 20.71 -17.84
N GLU A 20 3.55 21.76 -17.12
CA GLU A 20 4.13 22.10 -15.83
C GLU A 20 4.04 20.89 -14.86
N GLY A 21 5.16 20.54 -14.22
CA GLY A 21 5.27 19.40 -13.30
C GLY A 21 5.71 18.06 -13.92
N VAL A 22 5.25 17.70 -15.13
CA VAL A 22 5.51 16.38 -15.76
C VAL A 22 6.43 16.52 -16.98
N GLY A 23 7.70 16.85 -16.73
CA GLY A 23 8.74 16.96 -17.75
C GLY A 23 9.81 15.86 -17.68
N ALA A 24 10.78 15.88 -18.61
CA ALA A 24 11.90 14.94 -18.59
C ALA A 24 12.67 14.89 -17.24
N PRO A 25 12.90 16.01 -16.52
CA PRO A 25 13.54 15.94 -15.19
C PRO A 25 12.73 15.16 -14.16
N TYR A 26 11.39 15.26 -14.18
CA TYR A 26 10.51 14.53 -13.27
C TYR A 26 10.61 13.02 -13.51
N ILE A 27 10.45 12.60 -14.77
CA ILE A 27 10.53 11.18 -15.15
C ILE A 27 11.92 10.59 -14.83
N ARG A 28 13.01 11.34 -15.10
CA ARG A 28 14.37 10.90 -14.75
C ARG A 28 14.55 10.70 -13.24
N ARG A 29 14.02 11.60 -12.41
CA ARG A 29 14.05 11.41 -10.95
C ARG A 29 13.33 10.14 -10.50
N LEU A 30 12.17 9.84 -11.08
CA LEU A 30 11.45 8.59 -10.81
C LEU A 30 12.33 7.38 -11.18
N ILE A 31 12.88 7.37 -12.40
CA ILE A 31 13.79 6.32 -12.88
C ILE A 31 14.98 6.12 -11.94
N ASP A 32 15.66 7.20 -11.55
CA ASP A 32 16.82 7.15 -10.66
C ASP A 32 16.45 6.54 -9.30
N PHE A 33 15.27 6.89 -8.78
CA PHE A 33 14.77 6.39 -7.51
C PHE A 33 14.45 4.88 -7.56
N LEU A 34 13.85 4.41 -8.65
CA LEU A 34 13.58 2.99 -8.90
C LEU A 34 14.89 2.19 -9.00
N ASN A 35 15.83 2.68 -9.80
CA ASN A 35 17.13 2.04 -10.01
C ASN A 35 17.93 1.95 -8.71
N ALA A 36 17.85 2.98 -7.86
CA ALA A 36 18.51 3.01 -6.56
C ALA A 36 17.79 2.16 -5.49
N ARG A 37 16.56 1.68 -5.75
CA ARG A 37 15.73 0.85 -4.83
C ARG A 37 15.69 1.43 -3.41
N LEU A 38 15.45 2.74 -3.33
CA LEU A 38 15.36 3.49 -2.08
C LEU A 38 14.04 3.17 -1.36
N HIS A 39 13.95 3.56 -0.09
CA HIS A 39 12.70 3.47 0.67
C HIS A 39 11.56 4.18 -0.08
N MET A 40 10.39 3.54 -0.19
CA MET A 40 9.21 4.01 -0.97
C MET A 40 9.42 4.04 -2.50
N ALA A 41 10.38 3.30 -3.06
CA ALA A 41 10.57 3.26 -4.52
C ALA A 41 9.39 2.63 -5.26
N ASP A 42 8.63 1.77 -4.60
CA ASP A 42 7.35 1.23 -5.06
C ASP A 42 6.29 2.35 -5.29
N HIS A 43 6.29 3.42 -4.49
CA HIS A 43 5.40 4.56 -4.73
C HIS A 43 5.81 5.30 -6.00
N ARG A 44 7.12 5.45 -6.22
CA ARG A 44 7.66 6.07 -7.44
C ARG A 44 7.41 5.21 -8.67
N ALA A 45 7.36 3.88 -8.50
CA ALA A 45 7.02 2.97 -9.58
C ALA A 45 5.58 3.19 -10.05
N LEU A 46 4.64 3.42 -9.13
CA LEU A 46 3.25 3.74 -9.48
C LEU A 46 3.14 5.06 -10.25
N LEU A 47 3.84 6.12 -9.82
CA LEU A 47 3.85 7.42 -10.50
C LEU A 47 4.49 7.33 -11.91
N LEU A 48 5.55 6.53 -12.05
CA LEU A 48 6.21 6.30 -13.33
C LEU A 48 5.27 5.52 -14.27
N LEU A 49 4.64 4.46 -13.78
CA LEU A 49 3.67 3.67 -14.55
C LEU A 49 2.48 4.52 -14.98
N LYS A 50 1.88 5.33 -14.09
CA LYS A 50 0.83 6.29 -14.46
C LYS A 50 1.30 7.18 -15.61
N SER A 51 2.47 7.78 -15.49
CA SER A 51 3.04 8.66 -16.51
C SER A 51 3.26 7.95 -17.85
N MET A 52 3.70 6.69 -17.84
CA MET A 52 3.89 5.89 -19.07
C MET A 52 2.56 5.50 -19.73
N MET A 53 1.50 5.27 -18.95
CA MET A 53 0.20 4.84 -19.47
C MET A 53 -0.65 5.99 -20.03
N VAL A 54 -0.52 7.20 -19.48
CA VAL A 54 -1.42 8.33 -19.80
C VAL A 54 -0.76 9.46 -20.61
N SER A 55 0.56 9.41 -20.80
CA SER A 55 1.32 10.43 -21.52
C SER A 55 2.28 9.81 -22.54
N GLU A 56 2.42 10.46 -23.68
CA GLU A 56 3.44 10.08 -24.68
C GLU A 56 4.82 10.60 -24.25
N LEU A 57 5.68 9.71 -23.79
CA LEU A 57 7.06 10.03 -23.42
C LEU A 57 7.97 10.00 -24.67
N PRO A 58 9.00 10.87 -24.77
CA PRO A 58 10.03 10.77 -25.79
C PRO A 58 10.66 9.37 -25.81
N SER A 59 10.98 8.84 -26.99
CA SER A 59 11.42 7.44 -27.19
C SER A 59 12.52 7.00 -26.22
N ASP A 60 13.55 7.82 -26.06
CA ASP A 60 14.72 7.48 -25.22
C ASP A 60 14.36 7.45 -23.74
N LEU A 61 13.45 8.34 -23.33
CA LEU A 61 12.95 8.41 -21.97
C LEU A 61 11.99 7.26 -21.66
N HIS A 62 11.12 6.91 -22.61
CA HIS A 62 10.26 5.73 -22.51
C HIS A 62 11.08 4.43 -22.41
N ALA A 63 12.13 4.29 -23.22
CA ALA A 63 13.04 3.15 -23.16
C ALA A 63 13.74 3.07 -21.79
N SER A 64 14.25 4.18 -21.28
CA SER A 64 14.88 4.25 -19.94
C SER A 64 13.89 3.89 -18.83
N ALA A 65 12.65 4.39 -18.91
CA ALA A 65 11.58 4.06 -17.96
C ALA A 65 11.22 2.56 -18.02
N THR A 66 11.14 1.99 -19.22
CA THR A 66 10.88 0.57 -19.42
C THR A 66 11.96 -0.29 -18.76
N GLU A 67 13.24 0.01 -18.98
CA GLU A 67 14.32 -0.75 -18.36
C GLU A 67 14.33 -0.62 -16.83
N ALA A 68 14.00 0.56 -16.29
CA ALA A 68 13.85 0.75 -14.85
C ALA A 68 12.71 -0.09 -14.26
N VAL A 69 11.56 -0.15 -14.94
CA VAL A 69 10.41 -1.00 -14.56
C VAL A 69 10.77 -2.48 -14.63
N LEU A 70 11.39 -2.94 -15.73
CA LEU A 70 11.78 -4.35 -15.92
C LEU A 70 12.88 -4.80 -14.93
N GLY A 71 13.71 -3.87 -14.46
CA GLY A 71 14.75 -4.12 -13.46
C GLY A 71 14.33 -3.85 -12.02
N PHE A 72 13.11 -3.37 -11.78
CA PHE A 72 12.61 -3.08 -10.43
C PHE A 72 12.29 -4.36 -9.67
N ARG A 73 12.41 -4.31 -8.33
CA ARG A 73 12.10 -5.44 -7.46
C ARG A 73 10.73 -5.23 -6.83
N TYR A 74 9.80 -6.14 -7.10
CA TYR A 74 8.38 -5.99 -6.74
C TYR A 74 7.96 -6.78 -5.50
N SER A 75 8.74 -7.78 -5.11
CA SER A 75 8.36 -8.68 -4.03
C SER A 75 9.53 -8.98 -3.09
N MET A 76 9.21 -9.24 -1.83
CA MET A 76 10.17 -9.81 -0.89
C MET A 76 10.72 -11.17 -1.30
N LEU A 77 9.95 -11.91 -2.12
CA LEU A 77 10.36 -13.22 -2.64
C LEU A 77 11.48 -13.11 -3.68
N GLU A 78 11.67 -11.92 -4.26
CA GLU A 78 12.73 -11.64 -5.21
C GLU A 78 14.03 -11.34 -4.45
N ALA A 79 15.14 -11.85 -4.98
CA ALA A 79 16.45 -11.65 -4.40
C ALA A 79 16.83 -10.15 -4.38
N GLY A 80 17.31 -9.68 -3.24
CA GLY A 80 17.76 -8.31 -3.08
C GLY A 80 17.95 -7.93 -1.62
N ASN A 81 18.97 -7.13 -1.35
CA ASN A 81 19.18 -6.49 -0.05
C ASN A 81 19.23 -4.98 -0.27
N ASP A 82 18.06 -4.38 -0.38
CA ASP A 82 17.84 -2.96 -0.64
C ASP A 82 17.14 -2.28 0.56
N LEU A 83 16.77 -1.01 0.40
CA LEU A 83 16.17 -0.19 1.46
C LEU A 83 14.64 -0.27 1.46
N MET A 84 14.02 -1.14 0.65
CA MET A 84 12.57 -1.21 0.52
C MET A 84 11.93 -2.09 1.59
N THR A 85 10.78 -1.64 2.09
CA THR A 85 9.98 -2.27 3.15
C THR A 85 8.75 -2.98 2.59
N LEU A 86 8.95 -3.86 1.59
CA LEU A 86 7.88 -4.51 0.82
C LEU A 86 6.95 -5.45 1.63
N TRP A 87 7.09 -5.49 2.96
CA TRP A 87 6.25 -6.27 3.86
C TRP A 87 5.17 -5.48 4.59
N ALA A 88 5.37 -4.18 4.82
CA ALA A 88 4.35 -3.39 5.50
C ALA A 88 3.11 -3.29 4.61
N GLU A 89 1.94 -3.23 5.22
CA GLU A 89 0.66 -3.38 4.52
C GLU A 89 0.50 -2.44 3.33
N SER A 90 0.83 -1.15 3.51
CA SER A 90 0.78 -0.20 2.39
C SER A 90 1.72 -0.58 1.26
N HIS A 91 2.91 -1.07 1.58
CA HIS A 91 3.88 -1.51 0.59
C HIS A 91 3.47 -2.81 -0.13
N GLN A 92 2.66 -3.65 0.51
CA GLN A 92 2.13 -4.86 -0.15
C GLN A 92 1.19 -4.51 -1.29
N VAL A 93 0.33 -3.50 -1.11
CA VAL A 93 -0.60 -3.07 -2.16
C VAL A 93 0.10 -2.20 -3.20
N THR A 94 0.94 -1.24 -2.82
CA THR A 94 1.64 -0.38 -3.79
C THR A 94 2.56 -1.19 -4.70
N ALA A 95 3.38 -2.08 -4.14
CA ALA A 95 4.27 -2.94 -4.93
C ALA A 95 3.49 -3.98 -5.74
N GLY A 96 2.40 -4.52 -5.18
CA GLY A 96 1.52 -5.45 -5.89
C GLY A 96 0.82 -4.81 -7.09
N VAL A 97 0.30 -3.59 -6.94
CA VAL A 97 -0.29 -2.82 -8.05
C VAL A 97 0.76 -2.50 -9.10
N ALA A 98 1.97 -2.10 -8.68
CA ALA A 98 3.07 -1.83 -9.59
C ALA A 98 3.48 -3.08 -10.38
N GLU A 99 3.59 -4.26 -9.73
CA GLU A 99 3.91 -5.53 -10.40
C GLU A 99 2.83 -5.94 -11.39
N TYR A 100 1.57 -5.80 -10.99
CA TYR A 100 0.43 -6.14 -11.84
C TYR A 100 0.42 -5.29 -13.11
N LEU A 101 0.52 -3.97 -12.97
CA LEU A 101 0.47 -3.04 -14.10
C LEU A 101 1.73 -3.12 -14.96
N ALA A 102 2.92 -3.29 -14.38
CA ALA A 102 4.14 -3.51 -15.15
C ALA A 102 4.06 -4.80 -15.97
N GLY A 103 3.58 -5.90 -15.37
CA GLY A 103 3.39 -7.16 -16.05
C GLY A 103 2.32 -7.09 -17.16
N GLN A 104 1.27 -6.29 -16.95
CA GLN A 104 0.24 -6.01 -17.94
C GLN A 104 0.78 -5.18 -19.12
N LEU A 105 1.64 -4.20 -18.86
CA LEU A 105 2.21 -3.32 -19.88
C LEU A 105 3.26 -4.03 -20.75
N PHE A 106 3.97 -5.01 -20.17
CA PHE A 106 5.08 -5.72 -20.81
C PHE A 106 4.96 -7.25 -20.72
N PRO A 107 3.85 -7.87 -21.17
CA PRO A 107 3.53 -9.27 -20.89
C PRO A 107 4.57 -10.26 -21.43
N ASP A 108 5.17 -9.94 -22.58
CA ASP A 108 6.14 -10.80 -23.28
C ASP A 108 7.60 -10.47 -22.97
N ARG A 109 7.86 -9.38 -22.24
CA ARG A 109 9.22 -9.01 -21.84
C ARG A 109 9.68 -9.86 -20.66
N ILE A 110 10.97 -10.16 -20.64
CA ILE A 110 11.63 -10.77 -19.48
C ILE A 110 12.08 -9.65 -18.57
N PHE A 111 11.66 -9.71 -17.30
CA PHE A 111 12.06 -8.79 -16.27
C PHE A 111 13.45 -9.19 -15.77
N SER A 112 14.38 -8.24 -15.76
CA SER A 112 15.80 -8.51 -15.49
C SER A 112 16.11 -8.66 -14.01
N ASN A 113 15.19 -8.24 -13.12
CA ASN A 113 15.28 -8.43 -11.67
C ASN A 113 15.30 -9.91 -11.25
N ASP A 114 14.50 -10.78 -11.90
CA ASP A 114 14.36 -12.19 -11.52
C ASP A 114 14.16 -13.19 -12.66
N GLY A 115 14.11 -12.73 -13.91
CA GLY A 115 14.01 -13.57 -15.11
C GLY A 115 12.60 -14.09 -15.43
N ARG A 116 11.55 -13.69 -14.69
CA ARG A 116 10.17 -14.00 -15.06
C ARG A 116 9.72 -13.15 -16.26
N SER A 117 8.73 -13.64 -16.99
CA SER A 117 8.03 -12.81 -17.99
C SER A 117 7.04 -11.86 -17.33
N GLY A 118 6.70 -10.76 -17.99
CA GLY A 118 5.67 -9.83 -17.50
C GLY A 118 4.32 -10.52 -17.23
N ALA A 119 3.92 -11.46 -18.08
CA ALA A 119 2.70 -12.25 -17.85
C ALA A 119 2.77 -13.11 -16.57
N ARG A 120 3.96 -13.57 -16.15
CA ARG A 120 4.15 -14.26 -14.87
C ARG A 120 4.11 -13.28 -13.69
N HIS A 121 4.68 -12.09 -13.84
CA HIS A 121 4.55 -11.01 -12.85
C HIS A 121 3.09 -10.61 -12.64
N GLN A 122 2.37 -10.33 -13.73
CA GLN A 122 0.95 -9.97 -13.66
C GLN A 122 0.12 -11.04 -12.93
N ARG A 123 0.31 -12.33 -13.25
CA ARG A 123 -0.39 -13.42 -12.57
C ARG A 123 -0.04 -13.55 -11.09
N ALA A 124 1.24 -13.40 -10.75
CA ALA A 124 1.69 -13.46 -9.36
C ALA A 124 1.09 -12.30 -8.54
N ALA A 125 1.20 -11.08 -9.06
CA ALA A 125 0.63 -9.89 -8.48
C ALA A 125 -0.89 -9.98 -8.33
N HIS A 126 -1.59 -10.45 -9.36
CA HIS A 126 -3.03 -10.68 -9.33
C HIS A 126 -3.44 -11.59 -8.16
N ALA A 127 -2.75 -12.72 -7.98
CA ALA A 127 -3.03 -13.64 -6.88
C ALA A 127 -2.80 -12.98 -5.51
N GLN A 128 -1.70 -12.24 -5.35
CA GLN A 128 -1.36 -11.56 -4.10
C GLN A 128 -2.30 -10.40 -3.78
N LEU A 129 -2.73 -9.62 -4.77
CA LEU A 129 -3.70 -8.54 -4.64
C LEU A 129 -5.09 -9.08 -4.32
N THR A 130 -5.51 -10.17 -4.96
CA THR A 130 -6.81 -10.81 -4.66
C THR A 130 -6.89 -11.23 -3.19
N ILE A 131 -5.84 -11.84 -2.66
CA ILE A 131 -5.74 -12.21 -1.24
C ILE A 131 -5.76 -10.96 -0.36
N TRP A 132 -4.94 -9.96 -0.68
CA TRP A 132 -4.83 -8.73 0.11
C TRP A 132 -6.17 -7.99 0.19
N LEU A 133 -6.87 -7.82 -0.95
CA LEU A 133 -8.18 -7.20 -1.04
C LEU A 133 -9.23 -7.98 -0.23
N SER A 134 -9.23 -9.32 -0.33
CA SER A 134 -10.12 -10.16 0.44
C SER A 134 -9.87 -10.04 1.95
N ASP A 135 -8.61 -9.96 2.37
CA ASP A 135 -8.24 -9.76 3.76
C ASP A 135 -8.69 -8.38 4.27
N ARG A 136 -8.42 -7.30 3.51
CA ARG A 136 -8.84 -5.94 3.90
C ARG A 136 -10.35 -5.82 3.98
N PHE A 137 -11.06 -6.43 3.03
CA PHE A 137 -12.52 -6.45 3.04
C PHE A 137 -13.09 -7.17 4.27
N ARG A 138 -12.46 -8.28 4.68
CA ARG A 138 -12.98 -9.13 5.76
C ARG A 138 -12.59 -8.64 7.15
N PHE A 139 -11.35 -8.21 7.32
CA PHE A 139 -10.76 -7.93 8.62
C PHE A 139 -10.45 -6.44 8.82
N GLY A 140 -10.57 -5.60 7.80
CA GLY A 140 -10.10 -4.22 7.84
C GLY A 140 -8.58 -4.11 7.67
N PHE A 141 -8.07 -2.91 7.95
CA PHE A 141 -6.67 -2.54 7.77
C PHE A 141 -5.86 -2.79 9.05
N SER A 142 -4.61 -3.22 8.93
CA SER A 142 -3.72 -3.44 10.08
C SER A 142 -3.00 -2.16 10.48
N GLU A 143 -2.70 -1.28 9.52
CA GLU A 143 -2.22 0.08 9.76
C GLU A 143 -3.40 1.03 10.04
N TRP A 144 -4.30 0.55 10.90
CA TRP A 144 -5.65 1.05 11.08
C TRP A 144 -5.70 2.55 11.33
N LEU A 145 -6.60 3.20 10.58
CA LEU A 145 -6.88 4.63 10.65
C LEU A 145 -5.64 5.54 10.53
N SER A 146 -4.51 5.03 10.05
CA SER A 146 -3.34 5.87 9.82
C SER A 146 -3.58 6.77 8.63
N SER A 147 -3.49 8.09 8.86
CA SER A 147 -3.64 9.08 7.80
C SER A 147 -2.64 8.89 6.65
N THR A 148 -1.41 8.46 6.96
CA THR A 148 -0.37 8.23 5.95
C THR A 148 -0.64 6.98 5.14
N TYR A 149 -0.83 5.84 5.81
CA TYR A 149 -0.86 4.54 5.13
C TYR A 149 -2.18 4.33 4.38
N LEU A 150 -3.31 4.77 4.92
CA LEU A 150 -4.57 4.78 4.16
C LEU A 150 -4.48 5.65 2.90
N ALA A 151 -3.76 6.76 2.95
CA ALA A 151 -3.59 7.61 1.77
C ALA A 151 -2.79 6.89 0.66
N TYR A 152 -1.78 6.12 1.04
CA TYR A 152 -1.00 5.32 0.10
C TYR A 152 -1.78 4.13 -0.45
N ASP A 153 -2.55 3.43 0.40
CA ASP A 153 -3.44 2.35 -0.01
C ASP A 153 -4.46 2.84 -1.04
N LEU A 154 -5.18 3.92 -0.73
CA LEU A 154 -6.20 4.50 -1.61
C LEU A 154 -5.61 4.99 -2.93
N ALA A 155 -4.42 5.57 -2.92
CA ALA A 155 -3.74 6.00 -4.14
C ALA A 155 -3.32 4.83 -5.05
N ALA A 156 -2.80 3.74 -4.47
CA ALA A 156 -2.46 2.54 -5.21
C ALA A 156 -3.72 1.88 -5.81
N LEU A 157 -4.78 1.76 -4.99
CA LEU A 157 -6.06 1.20 -5.44
C LEU A 157 -6.74 2.04 -6.51
N ALA A 158 -6.65 3.38 -6.42
CA ALA A 158 -7.16 4.27 -7.47
C ALA A 158 -6.46 4.02 -8.82
N LEU A 159 -5.12 3.89 -8.82
CA LEU A 159 -4.39 3.55 -10.04
C LEU A 159 -4.79 2.18 -10.59
N LEU A 160 -4.98 1.19 -9.71
CA LEU A 160 -5.43 -0.15 -10.10
C LEU A 160 -6.84 -0.11 -10.71
N VAL A 161 -7.78 0.60 -10.09
CA VAL A 161 -9.16 0.76 -10.58
C VAL A 161 -9.20 1.44 -11.95
N ASP A 162 -8.32 2.42 -12.17
CA ASP A 162 -8.25 3.11 -13.45
C ASP A 162 -7.71 2.19 -14.57
N HIS A 163 -6.62 1.46 -14.31
CA HIS A 163 -5.79 0.85 -15.38
C HIS A 163 -5.76 -0.67 -15.44
N ALA A 164 -6.31 -1.39 -14.46
CA ALA A 164 -6.35 -2.84 -14.51
C ALA A 164 -7.33 -3.34 -15.58
N ALA A 165 -6.90 -4.34 -16.36
CA ALA A 165 -7.74 -4.99 -17.37
C ALA A 165 -8.72 -6.02 -16.78
N ASP A 166 -8.45 -6.53 -15.57
CA ASP A 166 -9.33 -7.48 -14.89
C ASP A 166 -10.43 -6.74 -14.10
N GLU A 167 -11.65 -6.72 -14.66
CA GLU A 167 -12.80 -6.06 -14.03
C GLU A 167 -13.22 -6.67 -12.68
N SER A 168 -12.97 -7.97 -12.45
CA SER A 168 -13.24 -8.58 -11.14
C SER A 168 -12.27 -8.06 -10.08
N LEU A 169 -11.00 -7.85 -10.45
CA LEU A 169 -10.02 -7.23 -9.57
C LEU A 169 -10.37 -5.76 -9.29
N VAL A 170 -10.80 -5.02 -10.32
CA VAL A 170 -11.28 -3.63 -10.20
C VAL A 170 -12.43 -3.53 -9.22
N GLU A 171 -13.48 -4.35 -9.36
CA GLU A 171 -14.65 -4.31 -8.46
C GLU A 171 -14.27 -4.60 -7.00
N ARG A 172 -13.38 -5.56 -6.76
CA ARG A 172 -12.87 -5.84 -5.39
C ARG A 172 -12.09 -4.66 -4.83
N ALA A 173 -11.28 -3.98 -5.65
CA ALA A 173 -10.55 -2.79 -5.25
C ALA A 173 -11.51 -1.66 -4.86
N LYS A 174 -12.55 -1.40 -5.65
CA LYS A 174 -13.59 -0.41 -5.32
C LYS A 174 -14.27 -0.70 -3.99
N MET A 175 -14.65 -1.95 -3.73
CA MET A 175 -15.27 -2.34 -2.45
C MET A 175 -14.36 -2.08 -1.24
N VAL A 176 -13.05 -2.32 -1.38
CA VAL A 176 -12.08 -2.02 -0.31
C VAL A 176 -11.87 -0.51 -0.15
N MET A 177 -11.84 0.25 -1.25
CA MET A 177 -11.80 1.71 -1.21
C MET A 177 -13.06 2.30 -0.53
N ASP A 178 -14.23 1.72 -0.74
CA ASP A 178 -15.48 2.12 -0.08
C ASP A 178 -15.36 1.94 1.44
N ILE A 179 -14.84 0.81 1.91
CA ILE A 179 -14.60 0.55 3.33
C ILE A 179 -13.60 1.56 3.91
N ALA A 180 -12.48 1.79 3.23
CA ALA A 180 -11.47 2.74 3.69
C ALA A 180 -12.02 4.17 3.75
N LEU A 181 -12.78 4.62 2.75
CA LEU A 181 -13.37 5.96 2.75
C LEU A 181 -14.55 6.09 3.71
N LEU A 182 -15.26 5.00 4.00
CA LEU A 182 -16.24 4.97 5.09
C LEU A 182 -15.53 5.20 6.44
N ASP A 183 -14.42 4.53 6.70
CA ASP A 183 -13.60 4.78 7.89
C ASP A 183 -13.12 6.23 7.95
N VAL A 184 -12.66 6.80 6.82
CA VAL A 184 -12.29 8.21 6.74
C VAL A 184 -13.47 9.12 7.07
N ALA A 185 -14.64 8.89 6.48
CA ALA A 185 -15.84 9.68 6.70
C ALA A 185 -16.31 9.63 8.17
N LEU A 186 -16.35 8.43 8.77
CA LEU A 186 -16.82 8.20 10.13
C LEU A 186 -15.93 8.86 11.18
N HIS A 187 -14.63 8.96 10.92
CA HIS A 187 -13.66 9.54 11.85
C HIS A 187 -13.18 10.94 11.44
N SER A 188 -13.91 11.60 10.54
CA SER A 188 -13.67 12.99 10.16
C SER A 188 -14.50 13.95 11.02
N PHE A 189 -13.86 15.03 11.46
CA PHE A 189 -14.51 16.11 12.20
C PHE A 189 -14.11 17.47 11.60
N HIS A 190 -15.09 18.26 11.15
CA HIS A 190 -14.88 19.55 10.46
C HIS A 190 -13.82 19.49 9.34
N GLY A 191 -13.92 18.50 8.46
CA GLY A 191 -12.99 18.32 7.34
C GLY A 191 -11.60 17.81 7.72
N ARG A 192 -11.40 17.38 8.96
CA ARG A 192 -10.14 16.81 9.43
C ARG A 192 -10.32 15.36 9.84
N PHE A 193 -9.51 14.47 9.27
CA PHE A 193 -9.42 13.09 9.72
C PHE A 193 -8.54 13.02 10.97
N ALA A 194 -9.15 12.85 12.14
CA ALA A 194 -8.47 12.89 13.43
C ALA A 194 -8.88 11.71 14.35
N PRO A 195 -8.70 10.46 13.90
CA PRO A 195 -9.00 9.29 14.71
C PRO A 195 -7.88 9.00 15.73
N SER A 196 -8.15 8.10 16.68
CA SER A 196 -7.06 7.25 17.18
C SER A 196 -6.51 6.40 16.04
N MET A 197 -5.21 6.16 15.97
CA MET A 197 -4.62 5.43 14.84
C MET A 197 -3.49 4.52 15.27
N GLY A 198 -3.29 3.43 14.51
CA GLY A 198 -2.24 2.44 14.78
C GLY A 198 -0.84 2.95 14.49
N ARG A 199 -0.71 3.90 13.55
CA ARG A 199 0.57 4.55 13.19
C ARG A 199 0.35 6.01 12.85
N ALA A 200 1.26 6.86 13.32
CA ALA A 200 1.24 8.30 13.08
C ALA A 200 2.66 8.85 13.04
N HIS A 201 2.88 9.86 12.19
CA HIS A 201 4.08 10.68 12.25
C HIS A 201 3.86 11.88 13.15
N VAL A 202 4.87 12.27 13.94
CA VAL A 202 4.77 13.38 14.92
C VAL A 202 4.23 14.65 14.27
N GLU A 203 4.74 15.00 13.09
CA GLU A 203 4.30 16.18 12.35
C GLU A 203 2.80 16.16 12.06
N GLN A 204 2.23 15.02 11.70
CA GLN A 204 0.82 14.88 11.36
C GLN A 204 -0.10 14.88 12.58
N ILE A 205 0.41 14.47 13.75
CA ILE A 205 -0.30 14.61 15.01
C ILE A 205 -0.35 16.09 15.40
N MET A 206 0.77 16.80 15.23
CA MET A 206 0.91 18.20 15.63
C MET A 206 0.24 19.18 14.64
N SER A 207 0.19 18.80 13.36
CA SER A 207 -0.37 19.58 12.25
C SER A 207 -1.26 18.69 11.37
N PRO A 208 -2.49 18.34 11.80
CA PRO A 208 -3.37 17.46 11.03
C PRO A 208 -3.68 17.94 9.61
N GLU A 209 -3.58 19.24 9.34
CA GLU A 209 -3.72 19.86 8.02
C GLU A 209 -2.62 19.46 7.02
N SER A 210 -1.45 18.99 7.50
CA SER A 210 -0.37 18.48 6.64
C SER A 210 -0.42 16.96 6.45
N ALA A 211 -1.44 16.28 7.01
CA ALA A 211 -1.56 14.84 6.90
C ALA A 211 -1.77 14.40 5.44
N GLU A 212 -1.13 13.30 5.04
CA GLU A 212 -1.16 12.79 3.66
C GLU A 212 -2.59 12.45 3.18
N ILE A 213 -3.53 12.17 4.08
CA ILE A 213 -4.93 11.88 3.72
C ILE A 213 -5.72 13.12 3.28
N ILE A 214 -5.26 14.34 3.59
CA ILE A 214 -6.05 15.56 3.39
C ILE A 214 -6.44 15.77 1.91
N PRO A 215 -5.54 15.64 0.92
CA PRO A 215 -5.92 15.80 -0.48
C PRO A 215 -6.95 14.75 -0.95
N ILE A 216 -6.89 13.54 -0.39
CA ILE A 216 -7.87 12.48 -0.65
C ILE A 216 -9.21 12.83 -0.02
N TRP A 217 -9.22 13.29 1.23
CA TRP A 217 -10.44 13.74 1.90
C TRP A 217 -11.13 14.84 1.10
N GLN A 218 -10.37 15.83 0.63
CA GLN A 218 -10.87 16.91 -0.21
C GLN A 218 -11.50 16.35 -1.49
N ALA A 219 -10.75 15.56 -2.27
CA ALA A 219 -11.24 14.95 -3.51
C ALA A 219 -12.49 14.08 -3.30
N ALA A 220 -12.52 13.29 -2.22
CA ALA A 220 -13.59 12.33 -1.93
C ALA A 220 -14.89 13.01 -1.47
N PHE A 221 -14.79 14.11 -0.73
CA PHE A 221 -15.92 14.70 0.01
C PHE A 221 -16.27 16.14 -0.39
N GLY A 222 -15.76 16.59 -1.54
CA GLY A 222 -16.32 17.76 -2.24
C GLY A 222 -15.52 19.05 -2.12
N GLN A 223 -14.22 18.98 -1.88
CA GLN A 223 -13.30 20.10 -2.04
C GLN A 223 -12.32 19.80 -3.18
N THR A 224 -11.86 20.83 -3.89
CA THR A 224 -10.82 20.65 -4.90
C THR A 224 -9.45 20.66 -4.24
N PRO A 225 -8.72 19.54 -4.17
CA PRO A 225 -7.36 19.54 -3.64
C PRO A 225 -6.39 20.20 -4.62
N GLN A 226 -5.27 20.68 -4.09
CA GLN A 226 -4.13 21.04 -4.93
C GLN A 226 -3.45 19.76 -5.44
N LEU A 227 -3.24 19.68 -6.76
CA LEU A 227 -2.51 18.58 -7.37
C LEU A 227 -1.00 18.78 -7.20
N ASP A 228 -0.34 17.80 -6.59
CA ASP A 228 1.12 17.66 -6.58
C ASP A 228 1.50 16.30 -7.18
N VAL A 229 2.03 16.30 -8.42
CA VAL A 229 2.41 15.09 -9.15
C VAL A 229 3.60 14.34 -8.52
N GLU A 230 4.32 14.96 -7.58
CA GLU A 230 5.38 14.30 -6.82
C GLU A 230 4.83 13.49 -5.63
N LYS A 231 3.58 13.69 -5.25
CA LYS A 231 2.92 12.97 -4.15
C LYS A 231 2.14 11.78 -4.68
N LEU A 232 2.19 10.66 -3.97
CA LEU A 232 1.47 9.44 -4.37
C LEU A 232 -0.05 9.68 -4.45
N THR A 233 -0.60 10.52 -3.57
CA THR A 233 -2.03 10.87 -3.51
C THR A 233 -2.56 11.52 -4.78
N SER A 234 -1.69 12.06 -5.64
CA SER A 234 -2.08 12.53 -6.98
C SER A 234 -2.75 11.44 -7.83
N LEU A 235 -2.43 10.16 -7.60
CA LEU A 235 -3.09 9.04 -8.27
C LEU A 235 -4.57 8.92 -7.92
N PHE A 236 -4.94 9.21 -6.66
CA PHE A 236 -6.34 9.23 -6.24
C PHE A 236 -7.05 10.51 -6.72
N ILE A 237 -6.40 11.66 -6.59
CA ILE A 237 -6.95 12.96 -7.02
C ILE A 237 -7.28 12.96 -8.52
N THR A 238 -6.48 12.22 -9.30
CA THR A 238 -6.62 12.10 -10.76
C THR A 238 -7.27 10.80 -11.22
N ALA A 239 -7.96 10.12 -10.30
CA ALA A 239 -8.73 8.93 -10.63
C ALA A 239 -9.93 9.28 -11.52
N GLU A 240 -10.23 8.41 -12.48
CA GLU A 240 -11.31 8.62 -13.45
C GLU A 240 -12.44 7.61 -13.28
N ARG A 241 -12.13 6.38 -12.84
CA ARG A 241 -13.09 5.27 -12.77
C ARG A 241 -13.70 5.02 -11.39
N TYR A 242 -13.14 5.60 -10.33
CA TYR A 242 -13.66 5.46 -8.97
C TYR A 242 -14.53 6.66 -8.57
N GLN A 243 -15.71 6.39 -8.03
CA GLN A 243 -16.58 7.39 -7.45
C GLN A 243 -17.00 6.96 -6.06
N VAL A 244 -16.83 7.85 -5.09
CA VAL A 244 -17.25 7.60 -3.71
C VAL A 244 -18.78 7.40 -3.67
N PRO A 245 -19.31 6.36 -3.00
CA PRO A 245 -20.75 6.21 -2.82
C PRO A 245 -21.38 7.43 -2.16
N ALA A 246 -22.56 7.84 -2.63
CA ALA A 246 -23.23 9.05 -2.14
C ALA A 246 -23.49 9.03 -0.63
N ALA A 247 -23.87 7.87 -0.08
CA ALA A 247 -24.07 7.69 1.37
C ALA A 247 -22.79 7.93 2.18
N ILE A 248 -21.61 7.57 1.65
CA ILE A 248 -20.32 7.81 2.33
C ILE A 248 -19.98 9.30 2.29
N ARG A 249 -20.24 9.99 1.16
CA ARG A 249 -20.05 11.44 1.07
C ARG A 249 -20.94 12.19 2.06
N GLU A 250 -22.22 11.84 2.12
CA GLU A 250 -23.17 12.41 3.07
C GLU A 250 -22.69 12.25 4.51
N LEU A 251 -22.23 11.05 4.89
CA LEU A 251 -21.68 10.80 6.22
C LEU A 251 -20.48 11.68 6.58
N ALA A 252 -19.62 12.03 5.62
CA ALA A 252 -18.45 12.87 5.84
C ALA A 252 -18.79 14.37 5.99
N THR A 253 -19.83 14.83 5.28
CA THR A 253 -20.21 16.25 5.21
C THR A 253 -21.31 16.64 6.20
N GLU A 254 -22.22 15.72 6.48
CA GLU A 254 -23.21 15.93 7.54
C GLU A 254 -22.50 15.79 8.88
N LEU A 255 -22.74 16.72 9.81
CA LEU A 255 -22.08 16.74 11.13
C LEU A 255 -23.05 16.37 12.28
N PRO A 256 -23.83 15.27 12.22
CA PRO A 256 -24.54 14.83 13.41
C PRO A 256 -23.56 14.34 14.47
N VAL A 257 -23.87 14.63 15.74
CA VAL A 257 -23.23 13.95 16.87
C VAL A 257 -23.48 12.46 16.71
N ARG A 258 -22.40 11.68 16.65
CA ARG A 258 -22.47 10.23 16.42
C ARG A 258 -21.50 9.48 17.32
N ARG A 259 -21.82 8.21 17.57
CA ARG A 259 -20.91 7.24 18.20
C ARG A 259 -20.50 6.24 17.14
N VAL A 260 -19.19 6.15 16.88
CA VAL A 260 -18.62 5.15 15.98
C VAL A 260 -18.09 3.99 16.83
N LEU A 261 -18.53 2.77 16.50
CA LEU A 261 -17.99 1.54 17.06
C LEU A 261 -17.40 0.74 15.91
N SER A 262 -16.08 0.65 15.89
CA SER A 262 -15.33 -0.03 14.83
C SER A 262 -14.33 -1.02 15.42
N THR A 263 -14.04 -2.04 14.64
CA THR A 263 -12.95 -3.00 14.86
C THR A 263 -12.05 -2.96 13.64
N HIS A 264 -10.75 -2.89 13.84
CA HIS A 264 -9.80 -2.80 12.74
C HIS A 264 -8.75 -3.89 12.83
N GLY A 265 -8.55 -4.59 11.72
CA GLY A 265 -7.55 -5.64 11.59
C GLY A 265 -7.85 -6.86 12.47
N LEU A 266 -6.79 -7.59 12.77
CA LEU A 266 -6.78 -8.72 13.68
C LEU A 266 -5.69 -8.49 14.74
N ASP A 267 -5.84 -9.05 15.92
CA ASP A 267 -4.71 -9.19 16.82
C ASP A 267 -3.75 -10.27 16.29
N ALA A 268 -2.44 -10.15 16.59
CA ALA A 268 -1.43 -11.10 16.13
C ALA A 268 -1.76 -12.56 16.54
N THR A 269 -2.45 -12.73 17.68
CA THR A 269 -2.93 -14.01 18.22
C THR A 269 -4.07 -14.62 17.40
N GLU A 270 -4.90 -13.80 16.77
CA GLU A 270 -6.08 -14.21 16.01
C GLU A 270 -5.75 -14.65 14.59
N VAL A 271 -4.72 -14.04 13.98
CA VAL A 271 -4.32 -14.23 12.58
C VAL A 271 -4.28 -15.71 12.17
N ARG A 272 -3.65 -16.57 12.96
CA ARG A 272 -3.48 -17.99 12.58
C ARG A 272 -4.83 -18.69 12.42
N ASP A 273 -5.78 -18.42 13.30
CA ASP A 273 -7.07 -19.11 13.29
C ASP A 273 -8.06 -18.47 12.32
N GLU A 274 -8.07 -17.14 12.21
CA GLU A 274 -8.91 -16.42 11.26
C GLU A 274 -8.50 -16.68 9.82
N LEU A 275 -7.20 -16.73 9.52
CA LEU A 275 -6.71 -17.06 8.19
C LEU A 275 -6.95 -18.53 7.82
N ARG A 276 -6.89 -19.45 8.79
CA ARG A 276 -7.29 -20.84 8.57
C ARG A 276 -8.78 -20.96 8.23
N ARG A 277 -9.61 -20.13 8.85
CA ARG A 277 -11.07 -20.10 8.68
C ARG A 277 -11.53 -19.15 7.56
N HIS A 278 -10.61 -18.51 6.83
CA HIS A 278 -10.96 -17.58 5.77
C HIS A 278 -11.77 -18.30 4.67
N PRO A 279 -12.98 -17.84 4.31
CA PRO A 279 -13.89 -18.60 3.43
C PRO A 279 -13.39 -18.74 1.99
N PHE A 280 -12.72 -17.72 1.45
CA PHE A 280 -12.23 -17.72 0.06
C PHE A 280 -10.75 -18.08 -0.08
N HIS A 281 -9.91 -17.75 0.90
CA HIS A 281 -8.46 -17.95 0.88
C HIS A 281 -7.96 -18.57 2.19
N PRO A 282 -8.43 -19.78 2.57
CA PRO A 282 -8.00 -20.44 3.78
C PRO A 282 -6.51 -20.79 3.70
N ARG A 283 -5.74 -20.42 4.73
CA ARG A 283 -4.29 -20.63 4.75
C ARG A 283 -3.76 -20.85 6.15
N SER A 284 -2.77 -21.73 6.26
CA SER A 284 -2.15 -22.12 7.54
C SER A 284 -0.64 -22.29 7.45
N GLN A 285 -0.05 -22.11 6.26
CA GLN A 285 1.38 -22.23 6.08
C GLN A 285 2.10 -21.03 6.70
N SER A 286 3.24 -21.26 7.35
CA SER A 286 4.02 -20.22 8.03
C SER A 286 4.27 -18.99 7.16
N LEU A 287 4.58 -19.16 5.88
CA LEU A 287 4.94 -18.06 4.99
C LEU A 287 3.75 -17.13 4.70
N ASP A 288 2.57 -17.72 4.52
CA ASP A 288 1.32 -16.97 4.29
C ASP A 288 0.91 -16.18 5.52
N LEU A 289 1.13 -16.74 6.71
CA LEU A 289 0.87 -16.06 7.98
C LEU A 289 1.86 -14.91 8.20
N VAL A 290 3.14 -15.12 7.86
CA VAL A 290 4.20 -14.10 7.95
C VAL A 290 3.85 -12.86 7.13
N ARG A 291 3.33 -13.03 5.91
CA ARG A 291 2.93 -11.87 5.09
C ARG A 291 1.88 -11.01 5.81
N PHE A 292 0.88 -11.63 6.42
CA PHE A 292 -0.14 -10.89 7.17
C PHE A 292 0.48 -10.23 8.41
N TRP A 293 1.15 -11.00 9.27
CA TRP A 293 1.77 -10.49 10.50
C TRP A 293 2.78 -9.35 10.26
N TRP A 294 3.60 -9.46 9.22
CA TRP A 294 4.55 -8.40 8.89
C TRP A 294 3.86 -7.16 8.32
N GLY A 295 2.70 -7.31 7.66
CA GLY A 295 1.81 -6.20 7.32
C GLY A 295 1.36 -5.43 8.55
N GLN A 296 1.10 -6.13 9.66
CA GLN A 296 0.81 -5.56 10.98
C GLN A 296 2.06 -5.04 11.72
N GLN A 297 3.24 -5.24 11.15
CA GLN A 297 4.55 -5.02 11.78
C GLN A 297 4.79 -5.85 13.04
N ALA A 298 4.03 -6.92 13.22
CA ALA A 298 4.21 -7.91 14.26
C ALA A 298 5.36 -8.87 13.88
N VAL A 299 6.60 -8.38 13.86
CA VAL A 299 7.78 -9.18 13.44
C VAL A 299 8.39 -9.94 14.62
N THR A 300 8.44 -9.30 15.78
CA THR A 300 9.19 -9.69 16.99
C THR A 300 8.29 -10.08 18.16
N THR A 301 7.04 -10.48 17.89
CA THR A 301 6.07 -10.87 18.93
C THR A 301 6.19 -12.36 19.26
N PRO A 302 5.73 -12.81 20.44
CA PRO A 302 5.71 -14.24 20.79
C PRO A 302 5.02 -15.12 19.74
N GLU A 303 3.97 -14.60 19.12
CA GLU A 303 3.15 -15.29 18.12
C GLU A 303 3.90 -15.49 16.80
N THR A 304 4.85 -14.59 16.50
CA THR A 304 5.43 -14.46 15.15
C THR A 304 6.92 -14.74 15.08
N ILE A 305 7.67 -14.59 16.17
CA ILE A 305 9.15 -14.58 16.17
C ILE A 305 9.78 -15.82 15.50
N VAL A 306 9.19 -17.01 15.69
CA VAL A 306 9.69 -18.26 15.10
C VAL A 306 9.52 -18.26 13.58
N ASP A 307 8.32 -17.92 13.12
CA ASP A 307 7.98 -17.88 11.69
C ASP A 307 8.71 -16.71 11.00
N SER A 308 8.82 -15.54 11.65
CA SER A 308 9.62 -14.40 11.21
C SER A 308 11.10 -14.75 11.03
N ALA A 309 11.73 -15.39 12.03
CA ALA A 309 13.13 -15.80 11.95
C ALA A 309 13.36 -16.84 10.84
N ARG A 310 12.38 -17.73 10.59
CA ARG A 310 12.41 -18.65 9.46
C ARG A 310 12.29 -17.90 8.12
N ALA A 311 11.32 -17.01 7.98
CA ALA A 311 11.12 -16.22 6.77
C ALA A 311 12.35 -15.36 6.42
N MET A 312 12.94 -14.68 7.40
CA MET A 312 14.19 -13.93 7.19
C MET A 312 15.33 -14.79 6.66
N ARG A 313 15.43 -16.06 7.09
CA ARG A 313 16.44 -16.99 6.57
C ARG A 313 16.14 -17.42 5.13
N ILE A 314 14.87 -17.71 4.82
CA ILE A 314 14.44 -18.14 3.48
C ILE A 314 14.63 -17.00 2.46
N PHE A 315 14.30 -15.76 2.84
CA PHE A 315 14.34 -14.60 1.96
C PHE A 315 15.71 -13.91 1.91
N GLY A 316 16.72 -14.40 2.63
CA GLY A 316 18.04 -13.77 2.63
C GLY A 316 18.06 -12.36 3.25
N LEU A 317 17.20 -12.09 4.23
CA LEU A 317 17.02 -10.75 4.82
C LEU A 317 17.89 -10.52 6.08
N GLN A 318 18.91 -11.34 6.32
CA GLN A 318 19.73 -11.27 7.54
C GLN A 318 20.54 -9.96 7.61
N ASP A 319 20.92 -9.46 6.43
CA ASP A 319 21.71 -8.23 6.28
C ASP A 319 20.84 -6.98 6.07
N SER A 320 19.51 -7.12 6.07
CA SER A 320 18.59 -5.98 6.03
C SER A 320 18.89 -5.03 7.18
N ARG A 321 19.04 -3.74 6.84
CA ARG A 321 19.26 -2.69 7.84
C ARG A 321 18.04 -2.48 8.72
N ILE A 322 16.86 -2.63 8.14
CA ILE A 322 15.56 -2.37 8.80
C ILE A 322 15.24 -3.50 9.78
N LEU A 323 15.55 -4.74 9.39
CA LEU A 323 15.41 -5.92 10.25
C LEU A 323 16.66 -6.20 11.10
N ALA A 324 17.61 -5.26 11.20
CA ALA A 324 18.80 -5.43 12.03
C ALA A 324 18.49 -5.79 13.50
N PRO A 325 17.42 -5.28 14.15
CA PRO A 325 17.03 -5.70 15.49
C PRO A 325 16.68 -7.19 15.62
N MET A 326 16.37 -7.88 14.51
CA MET A 326 16.08 -9.32 14.50
C MET A 326 17.34 -10.20 14.55
N ARG A 327 18.52 -9.66 14.22
CA ARG A 327 19.77 -10.43 14.07
C ARG A 327 20.14 -11.30 15.28
N PRO A 328 19.97 -10.85 16.55
CA PRO A 328 20.26 -11.71 17.70
C PRO A 328 19.42 -13.00 17.72
N TYR A 329 18.17 -12.94 17.27
CA TYR A 329 17.27 -14.09 17.24
C TYR A 329 17.57 -15.06 16.10
N LEU A 330 18.08 -14.59 14.97
CA LEU A 330 18.37 -15.44 13.81
C LEU A 330 19.41 -16.54 14.11
N ARG A 331 20.29 -16.29 15.09
CA ARG A 331 21.35 -17.21 15.53
C ARG A 331 20.88 -18.25 16.55
N MET A 332 19.67 -18.10 17.09
CA MET A 332 19.14 -18.99 18.14
C MET A 332 18.39 -20.18 17.52
N PRO A 333 18.44 -21.37 18.15
CA PRO A 333 17.57 -22.48 17.80
C PRO A 333 16.09 -22.08 17.93
N SER A 334 15.25 -22.54 17.00
CA SER A 334 13.83 -22.12 16.95
C SER A 334 13.07 -22.46 18.24
N LEU A 335 13.42 -23.56 18.90
CA LEU A 335 12.83 -24.00 20.17
C LEU A 335 13.12 -23.04 21.34
N MET A 336 14.18 -22.24 21.26
CA MET A 336 14.58 -21.30 22.33
C MET A 336 14.04 -19.89 22.09
N LEU A 337 13.62 -19.55 20.86
CA LEU A 337 13.19 -18.20 20.50
C LEU A 337 12.06 -17.67 21.40
N LEU A 338 11.01 -18.46 21.58
CA LEU A 338 9.84 -18.05 22.32
C LEU A 338 10.15 -17.84 23.82
N SER A 339 10.87 -18.76 24.43
CA SER A 339 11.25 -18.66 25.83
C SER A 339 12.21 -17.49 26.04
N THR A 340 13.19 -17.30 25.16
CA THR A 340 14.11 -16.16 25.23
C THR A 340 13.38 -14.82 25.08
N LEU A 341 12.46 -14.68 24.12
CA LEU A 341 11.69 -13.44 23.94
C LEU A 341 10.84 -13.13 25.18
N ARG A 342 10.13 -14.13 25.73
CA ARG A 342 9.31 -13.96 26.94
C ARG A 342 10.12 -13.60 28.17
N THR A 343 11.30 -14.21 28.34
CA THR A 343 12.16 -13.96 29.50
C THR A 343 12.87 -12.62 29.42
N LEU A 344 13.39 -12.26 28.24
CA LEU A 344 14.14 -11.01 28.07
C LEU A 344 13.22 -9.80 27.92
N ASN A 345 11.95 -10.00 27.56
CA ASN A 345 10.99 -8.97 27.14
C ASN A 345 11.68 -7.77 26.47
N PRO A 346 12.46 -8.03 25.41
CA PRO A 346 13.35 -7.04 24.85
C PRO A 346 12.53 -5.87 24.32
N ILE A 347 13.11 -4.66 24.28
CA ILE A 347 12.45 -3.44 23.75
C ILE A 347 11.90 -3.65 22.33
N THR A 348 12.45 -4.62 21.60
CA THR A 348 11.98 -5.02 20.27
C THR A 348 10.65 -5.77 20.28
N SER A 349 10.18 -6.32 21.40
CA SER A 349 8.90 -7.04 21.52
C SER A 349 7.74 -6.13 21.17
N GLY A 350 7.06 -6.42 20.06
CA GLY A 350 5.96 -5.59 19.56
C GLY A 350 6.38 -4.23 18.99
N LYS A 351 7.69 -3.97 18.84
CA LYS A 351 8.18 -2.74 18.22
C LYS A 351 7.97 -2.80 16.71
N ALA A 352 7.25 -1.83 16.18
CA ALA A 352 7.25 -1.48 14.76
C ALA A 352 8.70 -1.28 14.27
N LEU A 353 9.17 -2.17 13.39
CA LEU A 353 10.49 -2.08 12.77
C LEU A 353 10.42 -1.11 11.59
N ASN A 354 10.55 0.19 11.84
CA ASN A 354 10.79 1.20 10.80
C ASN A 354 12.00 2.06 11.15
#